data_AF-A0A7C7UQU5-F1
#
_entry.id   AF-A0A7C7UQU5-F1
#
_cell.length_a   1.000
_cell.length_b   1.000
_cell.length_c   1.000
_cell.angle_alpha   90.00
_cell.angle_beta   90.00
_cell.angle_gamma   90.00
#
_symmetry.space_group_name_H-M   'P 1'
#
loop_
_entity.id
_entity.type
_entity.pdbx_description
1 polymer ?
#
loop_
_entity_poly.entity_id
_entity_poly.type
_entity_poly.pdbx_seq_one_letter_code
_entity_poly.pdbx_strand_id
1 'polypeptide(L)'
;MSKELTEEIIEQIENCLAGRITGQETAAWAVDVLTRRTFSAGETLVEDALTALAGLHDGDERFDTAKEDLIYFKNCLLARVPYTASLEFPARATAEEQRTYEVEPRATDE
;
A
#
# COMPACT_ATOMS: atom_id res chain seq x y z
N MET A 1 12.05 -5.41 7.16
CA MET A 1 11.16 -6.49 6.66
C MET A 1 11.43 -7.76 7.43
N SER A 2 10.45 -8.27 8.17
CA SER A 2 10.52 -9.66 8.64
C SER A 2 10.37 -10.61 7.45
N LYS A 3 11.41 -11.40 7.20
CA LYS A 3 11.45 -12.36 6.09
C LYS A 3 10.34 -13.41 6.21
N GLU A 4 10.08 -13.85 7.44
CA GLU A 4 9.05 -14.85 7.75
C GLU A 4 7.63 -14.36 7.39
N LEU A 5 7.28 -13.12 7.77
CA LEU A 5 5.97 -12.56 7.41
C LEU A 5 5.82 -12.36 5.90
N THR A 6 6.91 -11.99 5.23
CA THR A 6 6.91 -11.81 3.77
C THR A 6 6.61 -13.13 3.05
N GLU A 7 7.22 -14.23 3.51
CA GLU A 7 6.97 -15.58 2.99
C GLU A 7 5.54 -16.03 3.28
N GLU A 8 5.03 -15.76 4.49
CA GLU A 8 3.65 -16.08 4.87
C GLU A 8 2.62 -15.35 4.00
N ILE A 9 2.83 -14.05 3.73
CA ILE A 9 1.95 -13.27 2.84
C ILE A 9 1.95 -13.85 1.42
N ILE A 10 3.13 -14.22 0.89
CA ILE A 10 3.23 -14.84 -0.43
C ILE A 10 2.43 -16.15 -0.47
N GLU A 11 2.57 -16.99 0.56
CA GLU A 11 1.83 -18.25 0.65
C GLU A 11 0.31 -18.03 0.71
N GLN A 12 -0.16 -17.06 1.51
CA GLN A 12 -1.59 -16.72 1.59
C GLN A 12 -2.13 -16.24 0.24
N ILE A 13 -1.39 -15.37 -0.46
CA ILE A 13 -1.74 -14.94 -1.81
C ILE A 13 -1.85 -16.14 -2.76
N GLU A 14 -0.89 -17.06 -2.74
CA GLU A 14 -0.90 -18.22 -3.63
C GLU A 14 -2.03 -19.20 -3.32
N ASN A 15 -2.32 -19.42 -2.04
CA ASN A 15 -3.43 -20.27 -1.62
C ASN A 15 -4.79 -19.65 -2.01
N CYS A 16 -4.94 -18.35 -1.87
CA CYS A 16 -6.16 -17.63 -2.28
C CYS A 16 -6.32 -17.65 -3.82
N LEU A 17 -5.26 -17.35 -4.58
CA LEU A 17 -5.29 -17.39 -6.06
C LEU A 17 -5.55 -18.80 -6.61
N ALA A 18 -5.07 -19.83 -5.91
CA ALA A 18 -5.32 -21.23 -6.25
C ALA A 18 -6.70 -21.74 -5.79
N GLY A 19 -7.48 -20.93 -5.07
CA GLY A 19 -8.78 -21.32 -4.51
C GLY A 19 -8.71 -22.39 -3.42
N ARG A 20 -7.56 -22.53 -2.75
CA ARG A 20 -7.37 -23.46 -1.62
C ARG A 20 -7.95 -22.90 -0.31
N ILE A 21 -7.96 -21.58 -0.20
CA ILE A 21 -8.61 -20.83 0.86
C ILE A 21 -9.53 -19.79 0.22
N THR A 22 -10.58 -19.41 0.93
CA THR A 22 -11.52 -18.39 0.47
C THR A 22 -10.96 -16.99 0.67
N GLY A 23 -11.48 -16.01 -0.08
CA GLY A 23 -11.16 -14.60 0.15
C GLY A 23 -11.54 -14.14 1.56
N GLN A 24 -12.62 -14.68 2.13
CA GLN A 24 -13.04 -14.39 3.49
C GLN A 24 -12.06 -14.91 4.55
N GLU A 25 -11.58 -16.15 4.41
CA GLU A 25 -10.54 -16.70 5.31
C GLU A 25 -9.24 -15.90 5.21
N THR A 26 -8.86 -15.53 3.99
CA THR A 26 -7.68 -14.72 3.71
C THR A 26 -7.79 -13.32 4.33
N ALA A 27 -8.95 -12.69 4.19
CA ALA A 27 -9.22 -11.38 4.78
C ALA A 27 -9.20 -11.42 6.31
N ALA A 28 -9.83 -12.43 6.91
CA ALA A 28 -9.84 -12.59 8.36
C ALA A 28 -8.42 -12.77 8.94
N TRP A 29 -7.57 -13.55 8.27
CA TRP A 29 -6.17 -13.70 8.64
C TRP A 29 -5.41 -12.36 8.52
N ALA A 30 -5.58 -11.64 7.41
CA ALA A 30 -4.89 -10.37 7.20
C ALA A 30 -5.27 -9.31 8.24
N VAL A 31 -6.57 -9.21 8.59
CA VAL A 31 -7.05 -8.33 9.66
C VAL A 31 -6.44 -8.69 11.03
N ASP A 32 -6.31 -9.97 11.35
CA ASP A 32 -5.67 -10.40 12.60
C ASP A 32 -4.20 -9.96 12.67
N VAL A 33 -3.47 -10.13 11.57
CA VAL A 33 -2.06 -9.67 11.46
C VAL A 33 -1.96 -8.15 11.62
N LEU A 34 -2.79 -7.39 10.90
CA LEU A 34 -2.81 -5.92 10.98
C LEU A 34 -3.17 -5.42 12.39
N THR A 35 -4.03 -6.13 13.11
CA THR A 35 -4.45 -5.74 14.47
C THR A 35 -3.35 -6.02 15.52
N ARG A 36 -2.53 -7.05 15.30
CA ARG A 36 -1.51 -7.49 16.27
C ARG A 36 -0.14 -6.86 16.06
N ARG A 37 0.08 -6.20 14.94
CA ARG A 37 1.42 -5.73 14.53
C ARG A 37 1.41 -4.27 14.12
N THR A 38 2.45 -3.56 14.50
CA THR A 38 2.76 -2.22 13.97
C THR A 38 3.80 -2.33 12.87
N PHE A 39 3.58 -1.59 11.78
CA PHE A 39 4.48 -1.56 10.63
C PHE A 39 5.33 -0.29 10.67
N SER A 40 6.60 -0.44 10.30
CA SER A 40 7.51 0.69 10.14
C SER A 40 7.42 1.25 8.72
N ALA A 41 7.92 2.47 8.50
CA ALA A 41 7.98 3.08 7.16
C ALA A 41 8.80 2.26 6.13
N GLY A 42 9.65 1.32 6.58
CA GLY A 42 10.37 0.39 5.71
C GLY A 42 9.59 -0.88 5.36
N GLU A 43 8.35 -1.01 5.83
CA GLU A 43 7.48 -2.17 5.66
C GLU A 43 6.17 -1.83 4.94
N THR A 44 6.10 -0.67 4.28
CA THR A 44 4.92 -0.19 3.54
C THR A 44 4.41 -1.23 2.54
N LEU A 45 5.29 -1.89 1.77
CA LEU A 45 4.87 -2.97 0.86
C LEU A 45 4.15 -4.13 1.58
N VAL A 46 4.60 -4.48 2.78
CA VAL A 46 4.01 -5.57 3.58
C VAL A 46 2.64 -5.15 4.09
N GLU A 47 2.55 -3.93 4.61
CA GLU A 47 1.32 -3.34 5.12
C GLU A 47 0.26 -3.19 4.01
N ASP A 48 0.66 -2.71 2.84
CA ASP A 48 -0.24 -2.54 1.69
C ASP A 48 -0.72 -3.89 1.14
N ALA A 49 0.16 -4.89 1.07
CA ALA A 49 -0.22 -6.25 0.68
C ALA A 49 -1.24 -6.87 1.67
N LEU A 50 -1.04 -6.68 2.97
CA LEU A 50 -1.99 -7.13 3.99
C LEU A 50 -3.32 -6.37 3.92
N THR A 51 -3.27 -5.07 3.64
CA THR A 51 -4.47 -4.24 3.47
C THR A 51 -5.29 -4.69 2.28
N ALA A 52 -4.63 -5.02 1.15
CA ALA A 52 -5.29 -5.60 -0.02
C ALA A 52 -5.94 -6.96 0.29
N LEU A 53 -5.26 -7.82 1.05
CA LEU A 53 -5.81 -9.11 1.48
C LEU A 53 -7.00 -8.95 2.43
N ALA A 54 -6.95 -7.98 3.36
CA ALA A 54 -8.05 -7.67 4.26
C ALA A 54 -9.30 -7.17 3.50
N GLY A 55 -9.11 -6.48 2.38
CA GLY A 55 -10.19 -6.00 1.51
C GLY A 55 -10.95 -7.09 0.72
N LEU A 56 -10.52 -8.35 0.77
CA LEU A 56 -11.16 -9.44 0.01
C LEU A 56 -12.56 -9.85 0.54
N HIS A 57 -13.02 -9.32 1.67
CA HIS A 57 -14.28 -9.72 2.29
C HIS A 57 -15.54 -9.17 1.59
N ASP A 58 -15.43 -8.10 0.80
CA ASP A 58 -16.58 -7.45 0.14
C ASP A 58 -16.87 -8.08 -1.22
N GLY A 59 -17.35 -9.33 -1.17
CA GLY A 59 -17.68 -10.14 -2.35
C GLY A 59 -18.88 -9.68 -3.17
N ASP A 60 -19.44 -8.48 -2.93
CA ASP A 60 -20.65 -7.98 -3.61
C ASP A 60 -20.40 -6.75 -4.50
N GLU A 61 -19.21 -6.15 -4.46
CA GLU A 61 -18.87 -5.05 -5.35
C GLU A 61 -17.96 -5.51 -6.51
N ARG A 62 -18.44 -5.19 -7.71
CA ARG A 62 -17.84 -5.41 -9.03
C ARG A 62 -16.38 -4.95 -9.09
N PHE A 63 -15.43 -5.80 -8.69
CA PHE A 63 -14.02 -5.48 -8.80
C PHE A 63 -13.22 -6.69 -9.29
N ASP A 64 -12.93 -6.70 -10.60
CA ASP A 64 -11.82 -7.45 -11.18
C ASP A 64 -10.44 -7.07 -10.57
N THR A 65 -10.41 -6.05 -9.69
CA THR A 65 -9.28 -5.57 -8.89
C THR A 65 -8.71 -6.61 -7.90
N ALA A 66 -9.41 -7.71 -7.58
CA ALA A 66 -8.95 -8.63 -6.53
C ALA A 66 -7.82 -9.60 -6.92
N LYS A 67 -7.55 -9.87 -8.21
CA LYS A 67 -6.51 -10.87 -8.60
C LYS A 67 -5.24 -10.25 -9.13
N GLU A 68 -5.37 -9.22 -9.96
CA GLU A 68 -4.22 -8.52 -10.55
C GLU A 68 -3.39 -7.83 -9.47
N ASP A 69 -4.05 -7.22 -8.48
CA ASP A 69 -3.39 -6.61 -7.33
C ASP A 69 -2.64 -7.64 -6.48
N LEU A 70 -3.25 -8.79 -6.20
CA LEU A 70 -2.58 -9.88 -5.47
C LEU A 70 -1.36 -10.41 -6.25
N ILE A 71 -1.47 -10.53 -7.57
CA ILE A 71 -0.34 -10.90 -8.44
C ILE A 71 0.75 -9.82 -8.40
N TYR A 72 0.38 -8.55 -8.44
CA TYR A 72 1.31 -7.43 -8.34
C TYR A 72 2.05 -7.43 -7.00
N PHE A 73 1.33 -7.47 -5.87
CA PHE A 73 1.93 -7.53 -4.53
C PHE A 73 2.84 -8.75 -4.39
N LYS A 74 2.43 -9.93 -4.87
CA LYS A 74 3.29 -11.12 -4.89
C LYS A 74 4.59 -10.86 -5.65
N ASN A 75 4.52 -10.27 -6.84
CA ASN A 75 5.70 -9.97 -7.64
C ASN A 75 6.60 -8.93 -6.98
N CYS A 76 6.04 -7.93 -6.28
CA CYS A 76 6.80 -6.98 -5.48
C CYS A 76 7.53 -7.65 -4.31
N LEU A 77 6.82 -8.50 -3.54
CA LEU A 77 7.40 -9.24 -2.41
C LEU A 77 8.50 -10.22 -2.85
N LEU A 78 8.38 -10.77 -4.07
CA LEU A 78 9.42 -11.60 -4.70
C LEU A 78 10.53 -10.80 -5.38
N ALA A 79 10.54 -9.46 -5.27
CA ALA A 79 11.48 -8.56 -5.93
C ALA A 79 11.56 -8.72 -7.47
N ARG A 80 10.48 -9.19 -8.10
CA ARG A 80 10.37 -9.35 -9.56
C ARG A 80 9.98 -8.07 -10.27
N VAL A 81 9.21 -7.23 -9.58
CA VAL A 81 8.81 -5.89 -10.05
C VAL A 81 9.05 -4.89 -8.92
N PRO A 82 9.48 -3.65 -9.23
CA PRO A 82 9.66 -2.62 -8.20
C PRO A 82 8.30 -2.26 -7.59
N TYR A 83 8.27 -2.04 -6.27
CA TYR A 83 7.08 -1.54 -5.61
C TYR A 83 6.93 -0.03 -5.87
N THR A 84 5.91 0.35 -6.63
CA THR A 84 5.49 1.74 -6.76
C THR A 84 4.31 1.95 -5.83
N ALA A 85 4.56 2.51 -4.64
CA ALA A 85 3.49 3.05 -3.82
C ALA A 85 2.92 4.24 -4.58
N SER A 86 1.76 4.07 -5.22
CA SER A 86 1.01 5.21 -5.75
C SER A 86 0.46 5.93 -4.53
N LEU A 87 1.24 6.89 -4.00
CA LEU A 87 0.71 7.92 -3.13
C LEU A 87 -0.29 8.70 -3.99
N GLU A 88 -1.54 8.23 -4.04
CA GLU A 88 -2.65 9.07 -4.47
C GLU A 88 -2.78 10.17 -3.42
N PHE A 89 -1.96 11.21 -3.58
CA PHE A 89 -2.25 12.49 -2.98
C PHE A 89 -3.65 12.87 -3.45
N PRO A 90 -4.62 13.13 -2.57
CA PRO A 90 -5.88 13.70 -3.01
C PRO A 90 -5.51 14.95 -3.81
N ALA A 91 -5.87 14.97 -5.09
CA ALA A 91 -5.66 16.09 -5.99
C ALA A 91 -6.47 17.29 -5.46
N ARG A 92 -5.96 17.95 -4.42
CA ARG A 92 -6.40 19.26 -3.97
C ARG A 92 -5.39 20.26 -4.52
N ALA A 93 -5.75 20.74 -5.71
CA ALA A 93 -5.47 22.06 -6.22
C ALA A 93 -4.00 22.46 -6.30
N THR A 94 -3.39 22.17 -7.45
CA THR A 94 -2.59 23.17 -8.15
C THR A 94 -3.45 24.42 -8.39
N ALA A 95 -3.38 25.37 -7.46
CA ALA A 95 -3.55 26.77 -7.78
C ALA A 95 -2.27 27.46 -7.32
N GLU A 96 -1.56 27.98 -8.30
CA GLU A 96 -0.38 28.81 -8.17
C GLU A 96 -0.57 29.89 -7.11
N GLU A 97 0.39 30.03 -6.18
CA GLU A 97 0.83 31.35 -5.78
C GLU A 97 2.35 31.28 -5.56
N GLN A 98 3.08 31.42 -6.66
CA GLN A 98 4.44 31.95 -6.60
C GLN A 98 4.33 33.35 -5.97
N ARG A 99 4.43 33.41 -4.63
CA ARG A 99 4.86 34.66 -3.99
C ARG A 99 6.34 34.79 -4.25
N THR A 100 6.67 35.46 -5.34
CA THR A 100 7.97 36.08 -5.56
C THR A 100 8.33 36.87 -4.30
N TYR A 101 9.42 36.47 -3.64
CA TYR A 101 10.02 37.25 -2.59
C TYR A 101 10.65 38.50 -3.22
N GLU A 102 9.96 39.64 -3.18
CA GLU A 102 10.65 40.92 -3.29
C GLU A 102 11.40 41.15 -1.98
N VAL A 103 12.71 40.86 -2.02
CA VAL A 103 13.66 41.30 -1.02
C VAL A 103 13.87 42.79 -1.25
N GLU A 104 13.16 43.65 -0.54
CA GLU A 104 13.49 45.07 -0.53
C GLU A 104 14.83 45.30 0.19
N PRO A 105 15.79 46.02 -0.42
CA PRO A 105 17.07 46.30 0.20
C PRO A 105 16.90 47.30 1.36
N ARG A 106 17.46 46.89 2.50
CA ARG A 106 17.68 47.72 3.69
C ARG A 106 18.47 48.97 3.32
N ALA A 107 17.82 50.14 3.32
CA ALA A 107 18.51 51.42 3.31
C ALA A 107 18.88 51.80 4.76
N THR A 108 20.18 51.86 5.00
CA THR A 108 20.83 52.55 6.12
C THR A 108 20.96 54.05 5.86
N ASP A 109 21.10 54.82 6.95
CA ASP A 109 21.47 56.25 7.10
C ASP A 109 20.32 57.26 6.86
N GLU A 110 20.05 58.26 7.73
CA GLU A 110 20.86 59.01 8.72
C GLU A 110 20.08 59.34 10.01
#